data_AF-A0AAD0LVK5-F1
#
_entry.id   AF-A0AAD0LVK5-F1
#
_cell.length_a   1.000
_cell.length_b   1.000
_cell.length_c   1.000
_cell.angle_alpha   90.00
_cell.angle_beta   90.00
_cell.angle_gamma   90.00
#
_symmetry.space_group_name_H-M   'P 1'
#
loop_
_entity.id
_entity.type
_entity.pdbx_description
1 polymer ?
#
loop_
_entity_poly.entity_id
_entity_poly.type
_entity_poly.pdbx_seq_one_letter_code
_entity_poly.pdbx_strand_id
1 'polypeptide(L)'
;MTPLWAKDGNEALAAVIDQQKTQLPIMLDLMTRIDTIAYADHTVLYNLTINGYNGRPGEKVYYDSYLTQQIQGSLCKQTAYLLVLELGNKITYSYSSSTGEFITSITLSRKDCE
;
A
#
# COMPACT_ATOMS: atom_id res chain seq x y z
N MET A 1 -17.77 20.34 -0.01
CA MET A 1 -17.61 20.47 -1.48
C MET A 1 -16.17 20.15 -1.79
N THR A 2 -15.91 19.03 -2.45
CA THR A 2 -14.56 18.67 -2.92
C THR A 2 -14.23 19.57 -4.12
N PRO A 3 -13.03 20.19 -4.18
CA PRO A 3 -12.66 21.05 -5.30
C PRO A 3 -12.71 20.31 -6.64
N LEU A 4 -13.01 21.01 -7.74
CA LEU A 4 -13.13 20.42 -9.08
C LEU A 4 -11.85 19.65 -9.50
N TRP A 5 -10.68 20.23 -9.24
CA TRP A 5 -9.37 19.61 -9.51
C TRP A 5 -9.11 18.35 -8.68
N ALA A 6 -9.66 18.26 -7.48
CA ALA A 6 -9.56 17.07 -6.63
C ALA A 6 -10.50 15.96 -7.13
N LYS A 7 -11.61 16.31 -7.77
CA LYS A 7 -12.50 15.33 -8.43
C LYS A 7 -11.77 14.68 -9.62
N ASP A 8 -11.13 15.49 -10.46
CA ASP A 8 -10.35 15.01 -11.61
C ASP A 8 -9.16 14.13 -11.17
N GLY A 9 -8.48 14.51 -10.08
CA GLY A 9 -7.36 13.73 -9.52
C GLY A 9 -7.78 12.37 -8.94
N ASN A 10 -8.93 12.30 -8.26
CA ASN A 10 -9.42 11.04 -7.69
C ASN A 10 -9.99 10.10 -8.77
N GLU A 11 -10.61 10.64 -9.82
CA GLU A 11 -11.04 9.85 -10.99
C GLU A 11 -9.83 9.31 -11.76
N ALA A 12 -8.78 10.12 -11.96
CA ALA A 12 -7.53 9.66 -12.57
C ALA A 12 -6.85 8.56 -11.73
N LEU A 13 -6.80 8.73 -10.40
CA LEU A 13 -6.27 7.72 -9.49
C LEU A 13 -7.07 6.42 -9.55
N ALA A 14 -8.41 6.50 -9.57
CA ALA A 14 -9.27 5.33 -9.71
C ALA A 14 -8.97 4.57 -11.02
N ALA A 15 -8.82 5.27 -12.14
CA ALA A 15 -8.49 4.65 -13.42
C ALA A 15 -7.11 3.96 -13.40
N VAL A 16 -6.10 4.56 -12.77
CA VAL A 16 -4.78 3.94 -12.59
C VAL A 16 -4.89 2.67 -11.75
N ILE A 17 -5.66 2.72 -10.65
CA ILE A 17 -5.88 1.57 -9.77
C ILE A 17 -6.62 0.45 -10.50
N ASP A 18 -7.66 0.76 -11.27
CA ASP A 18 -8.39 -0.23 -12.06
C ASP A 18 -7.47 -0.87 -13.11
N GLN A 19 -6.58 -0.10 -13.74
CA GLN A 19 -5.57 -0.64 -14.64
C GLN A 19 -4.61 -1.59 -13.91
N GLN A 20 -4.14 -1.24 -12.70
CA GLN A 20 -3.29 -2.14 -11.89
C GLN A 20 -4.02 -3.44 -11.55
N LYS A 21 -5.32 -3.38 -11.22
CA LYS A 21 -6.12 -4.58 -10.91
C LYS A 21 -6.15 -5.59 -12.05
N THR A 22 -6.04 -5.16 -13.31
CA THR A 22 -6.00 -6.07 -14.47
C THR A 22 -4.75 -6.95 -14.52
N GLN A 23 -3.70 -6.58 -13.79
CA GLN A 23 -2.41 -7.27 -13.76
C GLN A 23 -2.22 -8.11 -12.50
N LEU A 24 -3.23 -8.19 -11.63
CA LEU A 24 -3.14 -8.95 -10.40
C LEU A 24 -3.12 -10.46 -10.66
N PRO A 25 -2.37 -11.23 -9.85
CA PRO A 25 -1.50 -10.75 -8.78
C PRO A 25 -0.16 -10.19 -9.31
N ILE A 26 0.39 -9.17 -8.65
CA ILE A 26 1.65 -8.51 -9.04
C ILE A 26 2.76 -8.93 -8.09
N MET A 27 3.84 -9.53 -8.59
CA MET A 27 5.04 -9.77 -7.79
C MET A 27 5.85 -8.48 -7.67
N LEU A 28 6.07 -7.99 -6.45
CA LEU A 28 6.94 -6.83 -6.20
C LEU A 28 8.41 -7.24 -6.14
N ASP A 29 8.65 -8.42 -5.58
CA ASP A 29 9.95 -9.06 -5.48
C ASP A 29 9.75 -10.59 -5.43
N LEU A 30 10.81 -11.35 -5.14
CA LEU A 30 10.74 -12.82 -5.08
C LEU A 30 9.83 -13.36 -3.97
N MET A 31 9.59 -12.57 -2.92
CA MET A 31 8.93 -12.97 -1.68
C MET A 31 7.60 -12.24 -1.43
N THR A 32 7.39 -11.08 -2.04
CA THR A 32 6.23 -10.21 -1.80
C THR A 32 5.36 -10.08 -3.04
N ARG A 33 4.05 -10.34 -2.89
CA ARG A 33 3.06 -10.27 -3.96
C ARG A 33 1.89 -9.40 -3.55
N ILE A 34 1.39 -8.54 -4.42
CA ILE A 34 0.10 -7.86 -4.27
C ILE A 34 -0.98 -8.80 -4.82
N ASP A 35 -1.94 -9.16 -3.98
CA ASP A 35 -3.05 -10.05 -4.34
C ASP A 35 -4.28 -9.27 -4.78
N THR A 36 -4.62 -8.23 -4.04
CA THR A 36 -5.78 -7.39 -4.32
C THR A 36 -5.48 -5.93 -4.04
N ILE A 37 -6.20 -5.07 -4.77
CA ILE A 37 -6.16 -3.62 -4.58
C ILE A 37 -7.61 -3.17 -4.43
N ALA A 38 -7.88 -2.36 -3.42
CA ALA A 38 -9.17 -1.69 -3.24
C ALA A 38 -8.94 -0.17 -3.16
N TYR A 39 -9.93 0.60 -3.61
CA TYR A 39 -9.92 2.04 -3.49
C TYR A 39 -11.31 2.53 -3.11
N ALA A 40 -11.42 3.10 -1.91
CA ALA A 40 -12.66 3.65 -1.37
C ALA A 40 -12.30 4.70 -0.31
N ASP A 41 -13.15 5.71 -0.14
CA ASP A 41 -13.02 6.73 0.92
C ASP A 41 -11.61 7.33 1.02
N HIS A 42 -11.05 7.71 -0.14
CA HIS A 42 -9.69 8.26 -0.26
C HIS A 42 -8.59 7.34 0.29
N THR A 43 -8.82 6.03 0.34
CA THR A 43 -7.84 5.06 0.82
C THR A 43 -7.61 3.99 -0.24
N VAL A 44 -6.37 3.90 -0.71
CA VAL A 44 -5.90 2.78 -1.53
C VAL A 44 -5.42 1.69 -0.59
N LEU A 45 -6.05 0.52 -0.61
CA LEU A 45 -5.64 -0.64 0.16
C LEU A 45 -5.00 -1.67 -0.77
N TYR A 46 -3.71 -1.92 -0.55
CA TYR A 46 -2.99 -3.04 -1.12
C TYR A 46 -3.03 -4.20 -0.11
N ASN A 47 -3.58 -5.35 -0.50
CA ASN A 47 -3.41 -6.59 0.26
C ASN A 47 -2.27 -7.39 -0.35
N LEU A 48 -1.29 -7.73 0.48
CA LEU A 48 -0.05 -8.36 0.06
C LEU A 48 0.18 -9.68 0.80
N THR A 49 0.75 -10.64 0.09
CA THR A 49 1.25 -11.90 0.65
C THR A 49 2.77 -11.88 0.75
N ILE A 50 3.30 -12.28 1.90
CA ILE A 50 4.72 -12.57 2.13
C ILE A 50 4.91 -14.09 2.18
N ASN A 51 5.52 -14.65 1.14
CA ASN A 51 5.71 -16.11 1.01
C ASN A 51 6.75 -16.69 1.98
N GLY A 52 7.58 -15.86 2.60
CA GLY A 52 8.67 -16.26 3.49
C GLY A 52 8.34 -16.25 4.98
N TYR A 53 7.15 -15.77 5.35
CA TYR A 53 6.76 -15.65 6.75
C TYR A 53 6.36 -17.02 7.30
N ASN A 54 7.00 -17.45 8.40
CA ASN A 54 6.76 -18.76 9.01
C ASN A 54 6.18 -18.69 10.42
N GLY A 55 5.80 -17.50 10.91
CA GLY A 55 5.23 -17.30 12.24
C GLY A 55 6.20 -17.63 13.38
N ARG A 56 7.52 -17.55 13.15
CA ARG A 56 8.51 -17.82 14.20
C ARG A 56 8.44 -16.75 15.29
N PRO A 57 8.79 -17.08 16.55
CA PRO A 57 8.83 -16.09 17.63
C PRO A 57 9.66 -14.86 17.24
N GLY A 58 9.07 -13.67 17.33
CA GLY A 58 9.71 -12.40 16.98
C GLY A 58 9.65 -12.01 15.49
N GLU A 59 9.28 -12.92 14.59
CA GLU A 59 9.24 -12.66 13.14
C GLU A 59 8.21 -11.59 12.77
N LYS A 60 7.04 -11.61 13.41
CA LYS A 60 6.00 -10.58 13.23
C LYS A 60 6.50 -9.17 13.58
N VAL A 61 7.18 -9.05 14.71
CA VAL A 61 7.75 -7.77 15.18
C VAL A 61 8.86 -7.29 14.24
N TYR A 62 9.69 -8.21 13.75
CA TYR A 62 10.70 -7.91 12.74
C TYR A 62 10.07 -7.35 11.46
N TYR A 63 9.08 -8.03 10.89
CA TYR A 63 8.42 -7.59 9.65
C TYR A 63 7.68 -6.27 9.84
N ASP A 64 7.00 -6.08 10.97
CA ASP A 64 6.32 -4.82 11.29
C ASP A 64 7.29 -3.62 11.24
N SER A 65 8.42 -3.73 11.95
CA SER A 65 9.44 -2.68 11.94
C SER A 65 10.10 -2.51 10.57
N TYR A 66 10.48 -3.60 9.91
CA TYR A 66 11.18 -3.58 8.63
C TYR A 66 10.31 -2.95 7.53
N LEU A 67 9.07 -3.40 7.39
CA LEU A 67 8.15 -2.92 6.36
C LEU A 67 7.77 -1.46 6.61
N THR A 68 7.56 -1.06 7.86
CA THR A 68 7.29 0.35 8.22
C THR A 68 8.42 1.25 7.75
N GLN A 69 9.67 0.90 8.08
CA GLN A 69 10.85 1.67 7.68
C GLN A 69 11.03 1.70 6.16
N GLN A 70 10.80 0.58 5.46
CA GLN A 70 10.91 0.54 4.01
C GLN A 70 9.86 1.41 3.31
N ILE A 71 8.59 1.29 3.73
CA ILE A 71 7.48 2.07 3.18
C ILE A 71 7.73 3.55 3.39
N GLN A 72 8.02 3.97 4.62
CA GLN A 72 8.29 5.38 4.94
C GLN A 72 9.55 5.90 4.22
N GLY A 73 10.64 5.12 4.22
CA GLY A 73 11.92 5.56 3.66
C GLY A 73 11.99 5.60 2.12
N SER A 74 11.18 4.79 1.44
CA SER A 74 11.17 4.66 -0.03
C SER A 74 10.03 5.44 -0.67
N LEU A 75 8.80 5.28 -0.19
CA LEU A 75 7.61 5.81 -0.87
C LEU A 75 7.45 7.32 -0.70
N CYS A 76 7.87 7.86 0.45
CA CYS A 76 7.90 9.32 0.66
C CYS A 76 8.89 10.05 -0.26
N LYS A 77 9.71 9.33 -1.03
CA LYS A 77 10.64 9.92 -2.02
C LYS A 77 10.15 9.75 -3.46
N GLN A 78 9.06 9.02 -3.68
CA GLN A 78 8.54 8.76 -5.02
C GLN A 78 7.45 9.78 -5.36
N THR A 79 7.69 10.59 -6.39
CA THR A 79 6.80 11.69 -6.81
C THR A 79 5.36 11.26 -7.05
N ALA A 80 5.14 10.07 -7.62
CA ALA A 80 3.79 9.55 -7.87
C ALA A 80 3.02 9.28 -6.56
N TYR A 81 3.69 8.71 -5.56
CA TYR A 81 3.08 8.44 -4.25
C TYR A 81 2.81 9.74 -3.50
N LEU A 82 3.76 10.68 -3.51
CA LEU A 82 3.55 12.00 -2.92
C LEU A 82 2.35 12.72 -3.53
N LEU A 83 2.19 12.68 -4.85
CA LEU A 83 1.03 13.28 -5.53
C LEU A 83 -0.28 12.68 -5.03
N VAL A 84 -0.36 11.35 -4.88
CA VAL A 84 -1.55 10.68 -4.34
C VAL A 84 -1.86 11.17 -2.92
N LEU A 85 -0.84 11.28 -2.07
CA LEU A 85 -0.98 11.75 -0.68
C LEU A 85 -1.36 13.23 -0.59
N GLU A 86 -0.82 14.09 -1.44
CA GLU A 86 -1.14 15.53 -1.53
C GLU A 86 -2.60 15.78 -1.94
N LEU A 87 -3.19 14.86 -2.71
CA LEU A 87 -4.62 14.89 -3.05
C LEU A 87 -5.54 14.47 -1.89
N GLY A 88 -4.98 14.25 -0.69
CA GLY A 88 -5.71 13.87 0.52
C GLY A 88 -5.95 12.36 0.65
N ASN A 89 -5.38 11.55 -0.24
CA ASN A 89 -5.51 10.10 -0.15
C ASN A 89 -4.52 9.51 0.87
N LYS A 90 -4.86 8.31 1.33
CA LYS A 90 -4.00 7.44 2.14
C LYS A 90 -3.73 6.16 1.38
N ILE A 91 -2.62 5.52 1.72
CA ILE A 91 -2.24 4.24 1.14
C ILE A 91 -1.98 3.26 2.27
N THR A 92 -2.74 2.18 2.30
CA THR A 92 -2.61 1.12 3.30
C THR A 92 -2.03 -0.12 2.66
N TYR A 93 -0.96 -0.65 3.26
CA TYR A 93 -0.34 -1.92 2.88
C TYR A 93 -0.66 -2.93 3.97
N SER A 94 -1.54 -3.89 3.67
CA SER A 94 -1.93 -4.96 4.58
C SER A 94 -1.22 -6.25 4.18
N TYR A 95 -0.37 -6.77 5.06
CA TYR A 95 0.47 -7.94 4.80
C TYR A 95 -0.04 -9.17 5.54
N SER A 96 -0.16 -10.26 4.80
CA SER A 96 -0.47 -11.60 5.32
C SER A 96 0.56 -12.63 4.86
N SER A 97 0.64 -13.76 5.55
CA SER A 97 1.43 -14.91 5.11
C SER A 97 0.75 -15.63 3.94
N SER A 98 1.47 -16.55 3.29
CA SER A 98 0.91 -17.44 2.26
C SER A 98 -0.21 -18.37 2.76
N THR A 99 -0.32 -18.57 4.09
CA THR A 99 -1.39 -19.31 4.75
C THR A 99 -2.55 -18.41 5.21
N GLY A 100 -2.47 -17.10 4.95
CA GLY A 100 -3.50 -16.12 5.32
C GLY A 100 -3.37 -15.53 6.73
N GLU A 101 -2.28 -15.82 7.45
CA GLU A 101 -2.03 -15.23 8.77
C GLU A 101 -1.71 -13.73 8.62
N PHE A 102 -2.43 -12.87 9.33
CA PHE A 102 -2.16 -11.44 9.33
C PHE A 102 -0.84 -11.10 10.03
N ILE A 103 0.04 -10.40 9.32
CA ILE A 103 1.37 -9.98 9.79
C ILE A 103 1.31 -8.55 10.30
N THR A 104 1.00 -7.58 9.45
CA THR A 104 0.89 -6.16 9.83
C THR A 104 0.11 -5.37 8.79
N SER A 105 -0.31 -4.16 9.16
CA SER A 105 -0.90 -3.18 8.26
C SER A 105 -0.32 -1.80 8.52
N ILE A 106 0.19 -1.16 7.46
CA ILE A 106 0.89 0.11 7.54
C ILE A 106 0.13 1.10 6.66
N THR A 107 -0.34 2.19 7.26
CA THR A 107 -1.00 3.28 6.54
C THR A 107 -0.05 4.45 6.39
N LEU A 108 0.19 4.85 5.14
CA LEU A 108 0.92 6.04 4.77
C LEU A 108 -0.06 7.18 4.46
N SER A 109 0.14 8.30 5.12
CA SER A 109 -0.54 9.57 4.88
C SER A 109 0.48 10.67 4.58
N ARG A 110 0.01 11.84 4.14
CA ARG A 110 0.91 12.96 3.83
C ARG A 110 1.84 13.34 5.00
N LYS A 111 1.32 13.29 6.23
CA LYS A 111 2.03 13.63 7.47
C LYS A 111 3.21 12.69 7.77
N ASP A 112 3.17 11.47 7.28
CA ASP A 112 4.24 10.49 7.48
C ASP A 112 5.44 10.75 6.54
N CYS A 113 5.28 11.67 5.58
CA CYS A 113 6.28 12.07 4.60
C CYS A 113 6.71 13.55 4.73
N GLU A 114 6.45 14.17 5.88
CA GLU A 114 6.92 15.52 6.25
C GLU A 114 8.24 15.45 7.03
#